data_AF-A0A511VA90-F1
#
_entry.id   AF-A0A511VA90-F1
#
_cell.length_a   1.000
_cell.length_b   1.000
_cell.length_c   1.000
_cell.angle_alpha   90.00
_cell.angle_beta   90.00
_cell.angle_gamma   90.00
#
_symmetry.space_group_name_H-M   'P 1'
#
loop_
_entity.id
_entity.type
_entity.pdbx_description
1 polymer ?
#
loop_
_entity_poly.entity_id
_entity_poly.type
_entity_poly.pdbx_seq_one_letter_code
_entity_poly.pdbx_strand_id
1 'polypeptide(L)'
;MKANKKMLLVAYLFPPIGGGGVPRALKMARYLAEGGWEVHVLTVDHTYHATKDESLLRQLPSNVIIHRAKEVNLVQAIRPTQKEAPKQSGGQKSAAVNPAGGGGLKQAIKQRIVPLLKKVKNTVMIPDDMIGWLPFAAKMGAEIIKKHSIPVMFSTSGPYTNHLVARSIKRKTGVTWIADFRDPWTQNMHRSGVAWREAWEERMERSVMKESDAVTTVTYGFAENFKQKFGKEIQRIEVIHNGFDPEDYKDIAESPEDGKFTLAYPGIFYKERNPRLLLEAVAELIEEGEIKRDEILLRFAGVFDYPGYSDNIDCVHRLNLEDVVEIMGNLPHKEALVMMKSADVLMLIGDTAPGSGVYIPGKLYEYMAIGHPILALSVEGESTKIIRKFELGQVVDPLNKAEIKRAFLTMYEQWKKNPKQKDRAAEMLRRAEEGDLSIYNRQVQARMLGELMDELLTAKR
;
A
#
# COMPACT_ATOMS: atom_id res chain seq x y z
N MET A 1 -29.31 25.30 9.98
CA MET A 1 -29.45 23.85 10.18
C MET A 1 -28.07 23.22 10.03
N LYS A 2 -27.54 22.52 11.06
CA LYS A 2 -26.29 21.74 10.89
C LYS A 2 -26.51 20.78 9.71
N ALA A 3 -25.60 20.76 8.74
CA ALA A 3 -25.68 19.84 7.62
C ALA A 3 -25.83 18.40 8.16
N ASN A 4 -26.64 17.58 7.49
CA ASN A 4 -26.81 16.17 7.84
C ASN A 4 -25.50 15.42 7.52
N LYS A 5 -24.51 15.53 8.42
CA LYS A 5 -23.15 14.98 8.28
C LYS A 5 -23.17 13.46 8.45
N LYS A 6 -23.76 12.77 7.49
CA LYS A 6 -23.75 11.30 7.41
C LYS A 6 -23.13 10.89 6.10
N MET A 7 -22.36 9.82 6.09
CA MET A 7 -21.74 9.32 4.87
C MET A 7 -21.71 7.80 4.82
N LEU A 8 -21.79 7.22 3.61
CA LEU A 8 -21.61 5.78 3.37
C LEU A 8 -20.22 5.51 2.78
N LEU A 9 -19.36 4.80 3.51
CA LEU A 9 -18.03 4.37 3.08
C LEU A 9 -18.15 2.96 2.50
N VAL A 10 -17.89 2.80 1.21
CA VAL A 10 -17.87 1.49 0.55
C VAL A 10 -16.43 1.01 0.46
N ALA A 11 -16.08 0.02 1.30
CA ALA A 11 -14.75 -0.54 1.39
C ALA A 11 -14.81 -2.05 1.68
N TYR A 12 -14.50 -2.86 0.67
CA TYR A 12 -14.44 -4.32 0.82
C TYR A 12 -13.42 -4.74 1.90
N LEU A 13 -12.24 -4.13 1.93
CA LEU A 13 -11.22 -4.38 2.95
C LEU A 13 -11.37 -3.38 4.11
N PHE A 14 -11.96 -3.84 5.21
CA PHE A 14 -12.16 -3.03 6.42
C PHE A 14 -12.06 -3.91 7.68
N PRO A 15 -11.65 -3.37 8.84
CA PRO A 15 -11.48 -4.17 10.06
C PRO A 15 -12.68 -5.08 10.38
N PRO A 16 -12.43 -6.30 10.94
CA PRO A 16 -11.16 -6.78 11.45
C PRO A 16 -10.24 -7.36 10.37
N ILE A 17 -10.55 -7.22 9.07
CA ILE A 17 -9.58 -7.56 8.02
C ILE A 17 -8.36 -6.65 8.18
N GLY A 18 -7.15 -7.25 8.17
CA GLY A 18 -5.87 -6.55 8.16
C GLY A 18 -5.23 -6.48 6.77
N GLY A 19 -4.01 -5.94 6.71
CA GLY A 19 -3.21 -5.81 5.48
C GLY A 19 -3.24 -4.41 4.87
N GLY A 20 -2.33 -4.15 3.91
CA GLY A 20 -2.06 -2.80 3.37
C GLY A 20 -3.22 -2.12 2.62
N GLY A 21 -4.29 -2.85 2.31
CA GLY A 21 -5.53 -2.29 1.75
C GLY A 21 -6.36 -1.50 2.77
N VAL A 22 -6.21 -1.81 4.06
CA VAL A 22 -7.11 -1.39 5.15
C VAL A 22 -6.84 0.02 5.70
N PRO A 23 -5.58 0.48 5.88
CA PRO A 23 -5.29 1.72 6.61
C PRO A 23 -5.98 2.97 6.05
N ARG A 24 -6.05 3.15 4.73
CA ARG A 24 -6.70 4.34 4.13
C ARG A 24 -8.17 4.43 4.54
N ALA A 25 -8.94 3.36 4.34
CA ALA A 25 -10.37 3.34 4.67
C ALA A 25 -10.60 3.47 6.18
N LEU A 26 -9.80 2.77 7.00
CA LEU A 26 -9.86 2.84 8.47
C LEU A 26 -9.63 4.26 8.97
N LYS A 27 -8.51 4.90 8.59
CA LYS A 27 -8.14 6.23 9.09
C LYS A 27 -9.08 7.30 8.56
N MET A 28 -9.58 7.19 7.31
CA MET A 28 -10.64 8.07 6.80
C MET A 28 -11.92 7.98 7.64
N ALA A 29 -12.38 6.75 7.94
CA ALA A 29 -13.57 6.56 8.77
C ALA A 29 -13.39 7.13 10.18
N ARG A 30 -12.25 6.87 10.82
CA ARG A 30 -11.90 7.39 12.14
C ARG A 30 -11.93 8.92 12.16
N TYR A 31 -11.14 9.57 11.31
CA TYR A 31 -10.95 11.02 11.40
C TYR A 31 -12.15 11.82 10.88
N LEU A 32 -12.93 11.30 9.93
CA LEU A 32 -14.22 11.89 9.59
C LEU A 32 -15.20 11.80 10.77
N ALA A 33 -15.23 10.68 11.47
CA ALA A 33 -16.08 10.48 12.64
C ALA A 33 -15.68 11.41 13.79
N GLU A 34 -14.39 11.56 14.08
CA GLU A 34 -13.87 12.56 15.03
C GLU A 34 -14.20 14.00 14.58
N GLY A 35 -14.21 14.26 13.28
CA GLY A 35 -14.66 15.51 12.66
C GLY A 35 -16.18 15.74 12.66
N GLY A 36 -16.96 14.89 13.35
CA GLY A 36 -18.40 15.05 13.56
C GLY A 36 -19.29 14.42 12.49
N TRP A 37 -18.76 13.59 11.60
CA TRP A 37 -19.57 12.77 10.68
C TRP A 37 -20.08 11.50 11.36
N GLU A 38 -21.30 11.08 11.05
CA GLU A 38 -21.78 9.72 11.29
C GLU A 38 -21.37 8.86 10.08
N VAL A 39 -20.43 7.93 10.28
CA VAL A 39 -19.82 7.17 9.19
C VAL A 39 -20.43 5.76 9.16
N HIS A 40 -21.22 5.47 8.13
CA HIS A 40 -21.67 4.12 7.85
C HIS A 40 -20.66 3.43 6.96
N VAL A 41 -20.11 2.29 7.37
CA VAL A 41 -19.16 1.52 6.56
C VAL A 41 -19.86 0.29 6.00
N LEU A 42 -19.89 0.15 4.68
CA LEU A 42 -20.33 -1.05 3.99
C LEU A 42 -19.12 -1.87 3.57
N THR A 43 -18.98 -3.06 4.17
CA THR A 43 -17.85 -3.96 3.97
C THR A 43 -18.32 -5.41 3.81
N VAL A 44 -17.40 -6.34 3.55
CA VAL A 44 -17.70 -7.76 3.40
C VAL A 44 -17.85 -8.44 4.78
N ASP A 45 -18.66 -9.49 4.82
CA ASP A 45 -18.66 -10.42 5.94
C ASP A 45 -17.31 -11.14 6.03
N HIS A 46 -16.77 -11.27 7.24
CA HIS A 46 -15.38 -11.65 7.51
C HIS A 46 -15.15 -13.17 7.45
N THR A 47 -15.95 -13.88 6.65
CA THR A 47 -15.85 -15.32 6.37
C THR A 47 -14.71 -15.65 5.39
N TYR A 48 -13.96 -14.64 4.96
CA TYR A 48 -12.78 -14.77 4.12
C TYR A 48 -11.53 -15.13 4.93
N HIS A 49 -10.61 -15.89 4.33
CA HIS A 49 -9.26 -16.19 4.83
C HIS A 49 -8.34 -14.95 4.79
N ALA A 50 -8.81 -13.83 5.34
CA ALA A 50 -8.01 -12.64 5.54
C ALA A 50 -7.28 -12.74 6.87
N THR A 51 -6.05 -12.22 6.93
CA THR A 51 -5.40 -11.95 8.21
C THR A 51 -6.33 -11.06 9.04
N LYS A 52 -6.76 -11.54 10.20
CA LYS A 52 -7.63 -10.78 11.10
C LYS A 52 -6.80 -10.04 12.13
N ASP A 53 -7.17 -8.79 12.37
CA ASP A 53 -6.63 -7.94 13.40
C ASP A 53 -7.77 -7.15 14.08
N GLU A 54 -8.24 -7.68 15.20
CA GLU A 54 -9.29 -7.08 16.02
C GLU A 54 -8.83 -5.76 16.69
N SER A 55 -7.51 -5.53 16.82
CA SER A 55 -7.01 -4.30 17.43
C SER A 55 -7.34 -3.06 16.59
N LEU A 56 -7.51 -3.23 15.26
CA LEU A 56 -7.90 -2.15 14.34
C LEU A 56 -9.30 -1.61 14.63
N LEU A 57 -10.23 -2.44 15.13
CA LEU A 57 -11.57 -1.97 15.51
C LEU A 57 -11.55 -1.02 16.70
N ARG A 58 -10.54 -1.13 17.58
CA ARG A 58 -10.40 -0.26 18.76
C ARG A 58 -10.02 1.17 18.40
N GLN A 59 -9.57 1.40 17.17
CA GLN A 59 -9.26 2.74 16.66
C GLN A 59 -10.51 3.50 16.20
N LEU A 60 -11.67 2.84 16.09
CA LEU A 60 -12.88 3.44 15.54
C LEU A 60 -13.75 4.06 16.64
N PRO A 61 -14.15 5.34 16.50
CA PRO A 61 -15.14 5.96 17.36
C PRO A 61 -16.52 5.27 17.27
N SER A 62 -17.38 5.48 18.28
CA SER A 62 -18.71 4.84 18.35
C SER A 62 -19.69 5.31 17.27
N ASN A 63 -19.44 6.47 16.64
CA ASN A 63 -20.21 6.97 15.50
C ASN A 63 -19.74 6.41 14.15
N VAL A 64 -18.90 5.37 14.14
CA VAL A 64 -18.62 4.53 12.98
C VAL A 64 -19.45 3.25 13.04
N ILE A 65 -20.40 3.09 12.12
CA ILE A 65 -21.36 1.98 12.11
C ILE A 65 -21.01 1.03 10.97
N ILE A 66 -20.58 -0.19 11.29
CA ILE A 66 -20.13 -1.18 10.30
C ILE A 66 -21.29 -2.10 9.89
N HIS A 67 -21.52 -2.20 8.58
CA HIS A 67 -22.51 -3.05 7.91
C HIS A 67 -21.79 -4.10 7.06
N ARG A 68 -22.04 -5.38 7.31
CA ARG A 68 -21.38 -6.49 6.62
C ARG A 68 -22.31 -7.16 5.63
N ALA A 69 -22.01 -7.03 4.35
CA ALA A 69 -22.72 -7.72 3.28
C ALA A 69 -22.07 -9.06 2.96
N LYS A 70 -22.90 -10.06 2.65
CA LYS A 70 -22.47 -11.38 2.20
C LYS A 70 -21.76 -11.27 0.84
N GLU A 71 -20.96 -12.28 0.53
CA GLU A 71 -20.41 -12.48 -0.81
C GLU A 71 -20.72 -13.89 -1.32
N VAL A 72 -20.85 -14.05 -2.64
CA VAL A 72 -20.81 -15.37 -3.26
C VAL A 72 -19.37 -15.63 -3.68
N ASN A 73 -18.68 -16.47 -2.91
CA ASN A 73 -17.30 -16.82 -3.19
C ASN A 73 -17.24 -18.01 -4.17
N LEU A 74 -17.17 -17.70 -5.47
CA LEU A 74 -17.04 -18.71 -6.53
C LEU A 74 -15.72 -19.49 -6.46
N VAL A 75 -14.74 -19.05 -5.65
CA VAL A 75 -13.43 -19.69 -5.45
C VAL A 75 -13.49 -20.75 -4.34
N GLN A 76 -14.29 -20.54 -3.30
CA GLN A 76 -14.50 -21.51 -2.22
C GLN A 76 -15.24 -22.77 -2.70
N ALA A 77 -16.15 -22.66 -3.67
CA ALA A 77 -16.84 -23.81 -4.26
C ALA A 77 -15.90 -24.83 -4.93
N ILE A 78 -14.64 -24.45 -5.19
CA ILE A 78 -13.65 -25.22 -5.95
C ILE A 78 -12.44 -25.60 -5.07
N ARG A 79 -12.29 -25.03 -3.87
CA ARG A 79 -11.16 -25.34 -2.96
C ARG A 79 -11.64 -26.25 -1.82
N PRO A 80 -10.94 -27.37 -1.53
CA PRO A 80 -11.29 -28.17 -0.37
C PRO A 80 -11.07 -27.35 0.89
N THR A 81 -12.04 -27.39 1.79
CA THR A 81 -11.98 -26.85 3.14
C THR A 81 -10.70 -27.34 3.82
N GLN A 82 -9.73 -26.45 4.02
CA GLN A 82 -8.68 -26.72 4.99
C GLN A 82 -9.33 -26.57 6.36
N LYS A 83 -9.63 -27.70 7.01
CA LYS A 83 -9.93 -27.71 8.44
C LYS A 83 -8.78 -27.03 9.16
N GLU A 84 -9.11 -26.10 10.04
CA GLU A 84 -8.17 -25.44 10.93
C GLU A 84 -7.28 -26.51 11.60
N ALA A 85 -5.97 -26.39 11.44
CA ALA A 85 -5.02 -27.25 12.13
C ALA A 85 -5.09 -26.93 13.64
N PRO A 86 -5.25 -27.93 14.52
CA PRO A 86 -5.21 -27.69 15.95
C PRO A 86 -3.82 -27.20 16.35
N LYS A 87 -3.79 -26.21 17.25
CA LYS A 87 -2.56 -25.66 17.86
C LYS A 87 -1.68 -26.80 18.37
N GLN A 88 -0.51 -27.02 17.78
CA GLN A 88 0.49 -27.93 18.31
C GLN A 88 1.36 -27.21 19.34
N SER A 89 1.14 -27.54 20.61
CA SER A 89 2.11 -27.45 21.69
C SER A 89 3.28 -28.42 21.43
N GLY A 90 4.46 -28.05 21.92
CA GLY A 90 5.76 -28.63 21.58
C GLY A 90 5.96 -30.13 21.81
N GLY A 91 7.04 -30.63 21.20
CA GLY A 91 7.61 -31.96 21.45
C GLY A 91 8.32 -32.53 20.22
N GLN A 92 9.65 -32.62 20.27
CA GLN A 92 10.46 -33.42 19.35
C GLN A 92 10.07 -34.90 19.43
N LYS A 93 10.02 -35.60 18.28
CA LYS A 93 10.57 -36.96 18.09
C LYS A 93 10.54 -37.42 16.63
N SER A 94 11.54 -38.22 16.30
CA SER A 94 11.99 -38.68 14.99
C SER A 94 11.14 -39.78 14.33
N ALA A 95 11.28 -39.84 13.00
CA ALA A 95 11.22 -41.00 12.08
C ALA A 95 10.07 -42.03 12.19
N ALA A 96 9.24 -42.13 11.14
CA ALA A 96 9.39 -43.14 10.07
C ALA A 96 8.09 -43.35 9.24
N VAL A 97 8.30 -43.85 8.01
CA VAL A 97 7.40 -44.61 7.12
C VAL A 97 6.36 -43.84 6.29
N ASN A 98 6.66 -43.74 4.99
CA ASN A 98 5.67 -43.60 3.92
C ASN A 98 4.78 -44.85 3.83
N PRO A 99 3.48 -44.69 3.54
CA PRO A 99 2.84 -45.57 2.58
C PRO A 99 2.40 -44.74 1.36
N ALA A 100 2.95 -45.11 0.21
CA ALA A 100 2.36 -44.80 -1.08
C ALA A 100 1.04 -45.57 -1.22
N GLY A 101 -0.02 -44.90 -1.68
CA GLY A 101 -1.24 -45.58 -2.12
C GLY A 101 -2.46 -44.67 -2.23
N GLY A 102 -2.86 -44.37 -3.47
CA GLY A 102 -4.24 -43.93 -3.75
C GLY A 102 -4.45 -42.45 -4.07
N GLY A 103 -3.66 -41.85 -4.97
CA GLY A 103 -3.89 -40.46 -5.40
C GLY A 103 -3.71 -40.16 -6.88
N GLY A 104 -3.06 -41.04 -7.67
CA GLY A 104 -2.49 -40.69 -8.98
C GLY A 104 -3.44 -39.99 -9.96
N LEU A 105 -4.67 -40.50 -10.11
CA LEU A 105 -5.63 -39.94 -11.08
C LEU A 105 -6.30 -38.65 -10.57
N LYS A 106 -6.73 -38.60 -9.30
CA LYS A 106 -7.32 -37.38 -8.71
C LYS A 106 -6.30 -36.26 -8.55
N GLN A 107 -5.05 -36.60 -8.25
CA GLN A 107 -3.96 -35.64 -8.08
C GLN A 107 -3.45 -35.11 -9.43
N ALA A 108 -3.39 -35.95 -10.47
CA ALA A 108 -3.10 -35.52 -11.84
C ALA A 108 -4.21 -34.65 -12.45
N ILE A 109 -5.49 -35.01 -12.22
CA ILE A 109 -6.64 -34.18 -12.61
C ILE A 109 -6.61 -32.84 -11.87
N LYS A 110 -6.34 -32.84 -10.56
CA LYS A 110 -6.21 -31.61 -9.77
C LYS A 110 -5.03 -30.76 -10.23
N GLN A 111 -3.90 -31.35 -10.58
CA GLN A 111 -2.73 -30.64 -11.12
C GLN A 111 -2.96 -30.04 -12.52
N ARG A 112 -3.84 -30.61 -13.35
CA ARG A 112 -4.19 -30.06 -14.67
C ARG A 112 -5.35 -29.06 -14.64
N ILE A 113 -6.38 -29.32 -13.83
CA ILE A 113 -7.59 -28.50 -13.76
C ILE A 113 -7.36 -27.24 -12.91
N VAL A 114 -6.59 -27.30 -11.82
CA VAL A 114 -6.38 -26.14 -10.94
C VAL A 114 -5.67 -24.98 -11.66
N PRO A 115 -4.61 -25.18 -12.46
CA PRO A 115 -4.01 -24.11 -13.25
C PRO A 115 -4.97 -23.55 -14.31
N LEU A 116 -5.76 -24.41 -14.97
CA LEU A 116 -6.74 -24.00 -15.96
C LEU A 116 -7.86 -23.17 -15.32
N LEU A 117 -8.40 -23.61 -14.18
CA LEU A 117 -9.39 -22.87 -13.39
C LEU A 117 -8.83 -21.59 -12.79
N LYS A 118 -7.55 -21.55 -12.39
CA LYS A 118 -6.90 -20.30 -11.98
C LYS A 118 -6.76 -19.31 -13.15
N LYS A 119 -6.40 -19.81 -14.34
CA LYS A 119 -6.28 -19.01 -15.57
C LYS A 119 -7.64 -18.50 -16.04
N VAL A 120 -8.68 -19.34 -15.97
CA VAL A 120 -10.07 -18.96 -16.27
C VAL A 120 -10.63 -18.01 -15.19
N LYS A 121 -10.39 -18.27 -13.89
CA LYS A 121 -10.82 -17.41 -12.77
C LYS A 121 -10.37 -15.98 -12.98
N ASN A 122 -9.07 -15.78 -13.18
CA ASN A 122 -8.53 -14.45 -13.36
C ASN A 122 -9.06 -13.81 -14.64
N THR A 123 -9.51 -14.59 -15.64
CA THR A 123 -10.04 -14.07 -16.90
C THR A 123 -11.53 -13.73 -16.85
N VAL A 124 -12.32 -14.38 -15.98
CA VAL A 124 -13.80 -14.27 -15.94
C VAL A 124 -14.29 -13.40 -14.77
N MET A 125 -13.56 -13.34 -13.65
CA MET A 125 -13.90 -12.45 -12.53
C MET A 125 -13.44 -11.03 -12.85
N ILE A 126 -14.36 -10.23 -13.41
CA ILE A 126 -14.09 -8.86 -13.85
C ILE A 126 -14.91 -7.88 -12.98
N PRO A 127 -14.29 -6.87 -12.35
CA PRO A 127 -12.87 -6.50 -12.46
C PRO A 127 -11.90 -7.43 -11.72
N ASP A 128 -12.39 -8.01 -10.64
CA ASP A 128 -11.60 -8.70 -9.64
C ASP A 128 -12.41 -9.83 -9.00
N ASP A 129 -11.77 -10.64 -8.17
CA ASP A 129 -12.40 -11.81 -7.54
C ASP A 129 -13.43 -11.46 -6.47
N MET A 130 -13.58 -10.18 -6.15
CA MET A 130 -14.57 -9.69 -5.19
C MET A 130 -15.91 -9.36 -5.85
N ILE A 131 -16.06 -9.52 -7.18
CA ILE A 131 -17.30 -9.21 -7.92
C ILE A 131 -18.54 -9.91 -7.36
N GLY A 132 -18.39 -11.08 -6.71
CA GLY A 132 -19.46 -11.81 -6.04
C GLY A 132 -20.08 -11.10 -4.83
N TRP A 133 -19.43 -10.04 -4.31
CA TRP A 133 -19.94 -9.17 -3.25
C TRP A 133 -20.96 -8.14 -3.77
N LEU A 134 -20.82 -7.72 -5.02
CA LEU A 134 -21.60 -6.65 -5.63
C LEU A 134 -23.12 -6.73 -5.40
N PRO A 135 -23.82 -7.84 -5.69
CA PRO A 135 -25.28 -7.85 -5.60
C PRO A 135 -25.79 -7.65 -4.17
N PHE A 136 -25.13 -8.24 -3.17
CA PHE A 136 -25.54 -8.14 -1.76
C PHE A 136 -25.20 -6.77 -1.19
N ALA A 137 -23.99 -6.29 -1.46
CA ALA A 137 -23.53 -4.98 -1.01
C ALA A 137 -24.36 -3.86 -1.62
N ALA A 138 -24.66 -3.91 -2.92
CA ALA A 138 -25.46 -2.89 -3.59
C ALA A 138 -26.91 -2.85 -3.11
N LYS A 139 -27.49 -3.99 -2.68
CA LYS A 139 -28.82 -4.02 -2.06
C LYS A 139 -28.76 -3.39 -0.67
N MET A 140 -27.88 -3.89 0.19
CA MET A 140 -27.73 -3.42 1.57
C MET A 140 -27.38 -1.92 1.63
N GLY A 141 -26.44 -1.45 0.80
CA GLY A 141 -26.05 -0.05 0.75
C GLY A 141 -27.19 0.89 0.35
N ALA A 142 -28.04 0.47 -0.61
CA ALA A 142 -29.22 1.25 -0.99
C ALA A 142 -30.27 1.31 0.14
N GLU A 143 -30.45 0.23 0.89
CA GLU A 143 -31.34 0.18 2.07
C GLU A 143 -30.80 1.09 3.19
N ILE A 144 -29.49 1.05 3.46
CA ILE A 144 -28.82 1.91 4.46
C ILE A 144 -28.99 3.40 4.11
N ILE A 145 -28.72 3.79 2.86
CA ILE A 145 -28.86 5.19 2.43
C ILE A 145 -30.28 5.70 2.63
N LYS A 146 -31.28 4.91 2.24
CA LYS A 146 -32.70 5.30 2.40
C LYS A 146 -33.09 5.38 3.87
N LYS A 147 -32.74 4.36 4.66
CA LYS A 147 -33.09 4.26 6.09
C LYS A 147 -32.49 5.39 6.92
N HIS A 148 -31.24 5.76 6.64
CA HIS A 148 -30.51 6.75 7.43
C HIS A 148 -30.45 8.13 6.77
N SER A 149 -31.10 8.30 5.61
CA SER A 149 -31.11 9.53 4.81
C SER A 149 -29.70 10.06 4.54
N ILE A 150 -28.78 9.16 4.17
CA ILE A 150 -27.36 9.49 3.96
C ILE A 150 -27.22 10.28 2.65
N PRO A 151 -26.70 11.52 2.68
CA PRO A 151 -26.64 12.37 1.50
C PRO A 151 -25.41 12.13 0.61
N VAL A 152 -24.33 11.54 1.14
CA VAL A 152 -23.07 11.34 0.44
C VAL A 152 -22.45 9.96 0.67
N MET A 153 -21.78 9.44 -0.34
CA MET A 153 -21.12 8.14 -0.35
C MET A 153 -19.70 8.30 -0.90
N PHE A 154 -18.76 7.61 -0.28
CA PHE A 154 -17.36 7.53 -0.70
C PHE A 154 -16.98 6.07 -0.91
N SER A 155 -16.40 5.73 -2.06
CA SER A 155 -15.92 4.38 -2.36
C SER A 155 -14.44 4.42 -2.69
N THR A 156 -13.62 3.55 -2.12
CA THR A 156 -12.16 3.54 -2.34
C THR A 156 -11.69 2.27 -3.04
N SER A 157 -10.80 2.40 -4.02
CA SER A 157 -10.33 1.29 -4.87
C SER A 157 -9.39 0.32 -4.15
N GLY A 158 -9.13 -0.82 -4.77
CA GLY A 158 -8.38 -1.94 -4.19
C GLY A 158 -9.21 -2.75 -3.19
N PRO A 159 -10.29 -3.45 -3.63
CA PRO A 159 -10.64 -3.82 -5.02
C PRO A 159 -11.47 -2.79 -5.83
N TYR A 160 -11.50 -2.90 -7.16
CA TYR A 160 -12.30 -2.03 -8.04
C TYR A 160 -13.79 -2.34 -7.97
N THR A 161 -14.17 -3.54 -7.54
CA THR A 161 -15.57 -3.89 -7.25
C THR A 161 -16.26 -2.88 -6.32
N ASN A 162 -15.53 -2.22 -5.40
CA ASN A 162 -16.05 -1.15 -4.55
C ASN A 162 -16.78 -0.05 -5.37
N HIS A 163 -16.21 0.36 -6.51
CA HIS A 163 -16.82 1.38 -7.36
C HIS A 163 -18.05 0.88 -8.11
N LEU A 164 -18.08 -0.40 -8.49
CA LEU A 164 -19.26 -0.99 -9.14
C LEU A 164 -20.43 -1.13 -8.17
N VAL A 165 -20.15 -1.48 -6.91
CA VAL A 165 -21.12 -1.46 -5.81
C VAL A 165 -21.68 -0.06 -5.63
N ALA A 166 -20.78 0.94 -5.48
CA ALA A 166 -21.14 2.32 -5.28
C ALA A 166 -21.96 2.89 -6.45
N ARG A 167 -21.57 2.60 -7.70
CA ARG A 167 -22.34 2.97 -8.89
C ARG A 167 -23.74 2.38 -8.90
N SER A 168 -23.90 1.11 -8.50
CA SER A 168 -25.22 0.47 -8.38
C SER A 168 -26.09 1.16 -7.33
N ILE A 169 -25.49 1.54 -6.19
CA ILE A 169 -26.16 2.28 -5.12
C ILE A 169 -26.57 3.69 -5.60
N LYS A 170 -25.66 4.42 -6.26
CA LYS A 170 -25.90 5.73 -6.88
C LYS A 170 -27.11 5.70 -7.79
N ARG A 171 -27.19 4.74 -8.71
CA ARG A 171 -28.32 4.59 -9.64
C ARG A 171 -29.67 4.33 -8.94
N LYS A 172 -29.66 3.64 -7.79
CA LYS A 172 -30.88 3.29 -7.04
C LYS A 172 -31.37 4.38 -6.08
N THR A 173 -30.49 5.33 -5.72
CA THR A 173 -30.73 6.25 -4.60
C THR A 173 -30.50 7.72 -4.96
N GLY A 174 -29.73 8.02 -6.01
CA GLY A 174 -29.34 9.38 -6.37
C GLY A 174 -28.25 10.00 -5.48
N VAL A 175 -27.76 9.30 -4.45
CA VAL A 175 -26.80 9.81 -3.46
C VAL A 175 -25.60 10.50 -4.10
N THR A 176 -25.05 11.57 -3.51
CA THR A 176 -23.78 12.13 -3.99
C THR A 176 -22.66 11.11 -3.81
N TRP A 177 -21.83 10.89 -4.82
CA TRP A 177 -20.83 9.84 -4.85
C TRP A 177 -19.44 10.35 -5.25
N ILE A 178 -18.48 10.11 -4.37
CA ILE A 178 -17.05 10.31 -4.60
C ILE A 178 -16.36 8.95 -4.83
N ALA A 179 -15.69 8.80 -5.97
CA ALA A 179 -14.94 7.59 -6.33
C ALA A 179 -13.42 7.82 -6.14
N ASP A 180 -12.82 7.13 -5.17
CA ASP A 180 -11.41 7.24 -4.81
C ASP A 180 -10.56 6.16 -5.45
N PHE A 181 -9.69 6.56 -6.38
CA PHE A 181 -8.74 5.70 -7.08
C PHE A 181 -7.36 5.81 -6.46
N ARG A 182 -6.99 4.81 -5.65
CA ARG A 182 -5.65 4.66 -5.07
C ARG A 182 -4.60 4.28 -6.11
N ASP A 183 -4.98 3.37 -6.98
CA ASP A 183 -4.23 3.00 -8.17
C ASP A 183 -5.17 3.12 -9.38
N PRO A 184 -4.65 3.48 -10.57
CA PRO A 184 -5.43 3.47 -11.79
C PRO A 184 -5.96 2.07 -12.09
N TRP A 185 -7.18 1.97 -12.62
CA TRP A 185 -7.74 0.67 -12.98
C TRP A 185 -7.17 0.18 -14.31
N THR A 186 -7.29 0.96 -15.38
CA THR A 186 -6.78 0.55 -16.70
C THR A 186 -5.46 1.15 -17.12
N GLN A 187 -4.95 2.17 -16.42
CA GLN A 187 -3.60 2.73 -16.60
C GLN A 187 -2.60 2.16 -15.57
N ASN A 188 -2.86 0.94 -15.10
CA ASN A 188 -2.03 0.23 -14.13
C ASN A 188 -0.91 -0.58 -14.81
N MET A 189 0.19 -0.85 -14.11
CA MET A 189 1.20 -1.82 -14.54
C MET A 189 0.71 -3.28 -14.50
N HIS A 190 -0.28 -3.59 -13.65
CA HIS A 190 -0.81 -4.95 -13.48
C HIS A 190 -2.00 -5.24 -14.41
N ARG A 191 -1.77 -5.19 -15.72
CA ARG A 191 -2.78 -5.48 -16.74
C ARG A 191 -2.98 -6.98 -16.95
N SER A 192 -4.17 -7.35 -17.44
CA SER A 192 -4.47 -8.76 -17.70
C SER A 192 -3.75 -9.35 -18.92
N GLY A 193 -3.33 -8.49 -19.86
CA GLY A 193 -2.77 -8.90 -21.15
C GLY A 193 -3.83 -9.45 -22.13
N VAL A 194 -5.11 -9.40 -21.77
CA VAL A 194 -6.23 -9.96 -22.55
C VAL A 194 -7.08 -8.82 -23.11
N ALA A 195 -6.93 -8.53 -24.41
CA ALA A 195 -7.50 -7.34 -25.05
C ALA A 195 -9.01 -7.14 -24.84
N TRP A 196 -9.83 -8.19 -24.98
CA TRP A 196 -11.28 -8.05 -24.80
C TRP A 196 -11.66 -7.74 -23.36
N ARG A 197 -10.92 -8.31 -22.38
CA ARG A 197 -11.14 -8.07 -20.96
C ARG A 197 -10.74 -6.64 -20.62
N GLU A 198 -9.60 -6.22 -21.13
CA GLU A 198 -9.09 -4.87 -20.95
C GLU A 198 -10.03 -3.80 -21.52
N ALA A 199 -10.62 -4.04 -22.68
CA ALA A 199 -11.65 -3.18 -23.26
C ALA A 199 -12.92 -3.15 -22.39
N TRP A 200 -13.27 -4.26 -21.74
CA TRP A 200 -14.39 -4.33 -20.82
C TRP A 200 -14.12 -3.57 -19.52
N GLU A 201 -12.94 -3.76 -18.92
CA GLU A 201 -12.48 -3.02 -17.73
C GLU A 201 -12.44 -1.52 -18.01
N GLU A 202 -12.00 -1.10 -19.20
CA GLU A 202 -12.02 0.31 -19.58
C GLU A 202 -13.45 0.86 -19.69
N ARG A 203 -14.38 0.09 -20.25
CA ARG A 203 -15.79 0.48 -20.28
C ARG A 203 -16.35 0.63 -18.87
N MET A 204 -15.99 -0.28 -17.96
CA MET A 204 -16.40 -0.19 -16.56
C MET A 204 -15.79 1.04 -15.87
N GLU A 205 -14.48 1.28 -16.02
CA GLU A 205 -13.80 2.45 -15.45
C GLU A 205 -14.42 3.76 -15.98
N ARG A 206 -14.60 3.88 -17.31
CA ARG A 206 -15.26 5.04 -17.94
C ARG A 206 -16.64 5.29 -17.35
N SER A 207 -17.38 4.23 -17.04
CA SER A 207 -18.71 4.34 -16.44
C SER A 207 -18.69 4.78 -14.98
N VAL A 208 -17.62 4.49 -14.24
CA VAL A 208 -17.38 5.03 -12.90
C VAL A 208 -17.07 6.52 -13.01
N MET A 209 -16.09 6.89 -13.85
CA MET A 209 -15.67 8.29 -14.07
C MET A 209 -16.85 9.20 -14.46
N LYS A 210 -17.74 8.71 -15.33
CA LYS A 210 -18.91 9.45 -15.81
C LYS A 210 -20.00 9.65 -14.76
N GLU A 211 -20.20 8.67 -13.87
CA GLU A 211 -21.36 8.63 -12.97
C GLU A 211 -21.04 9.07 -11.53
N SER A 212 -19.76 9.17 -11.16
CA SER A 212 -19.33 9.81 -9.91
C SER A 212 -19.48 11.33 -10.00
N ASP A 213 -19.91 11.95 -8.91
CA ASP A 213 -19.99 13.42 -8.80
C ASP A 213 -18.58 14.03 -8.58
N ALA A 214 -17.64 13.26 -8.03
CA ALA A 214 -16.22 13.59 -8.00
C ALA A 214 -15.34 12.33 -8.00
N VAL A 215 -14.14 12.48 -8.53
CA VAL A 215 -13.07 11.47 -8.49
C VAL A 215 -11.97 11.99 -7.56
N THR A 216 -11.49 11.15 -6.63
CA THR A 216 -10.27 11.45 -5.88
C THR A 216 -9.16 10.49 -6.30
N THR A 217 -7.92 10.96 -6.31
CA THR A 217 -6.75 10.11 -6.52
C THR A 217 -5.59 10.54 -5.62
N VAL A 218 -4.50 9.77 -5.60
CA VAL A 218 -3.44 9.88 -4.58
C VAL A 218 -2.16 10.54 -5.07
N THR A 219 -2.01 10.79 -6.38
CA THR A 219 -0.87 11.52 -6.95
C THR A 219 -1.32 12.51 -8.02
N TYR A 220 -0.53 13.56 -8.24
CA TYR A 220 -0.81 14.51 -9.31
C TYR A 220 -0.64 13.87 -10.69
N GLY A 221 0.36 13.00 -10.85
CA GLY A 221 0.55 12.18 -12.05
C GLY A 221 -0.68 11.33 -12.41
N PHE A 222 -1.33 10.68 -11.43
CA PHE A 222 -2.57 9.96 -11.70
C PHE A 222 -3.72 10.88 -12.09
N ALA A 223 -3.84 12.04 -11.44
CA ALA A 223 -4.88 13.00 -11.78
C ALA A 223 -4.75 13.47 -13.24
N GLU A 224 -3.53 13.75 -13.69
CA GLU A 224 -3.27 14.14 -15.08
C GLU A 224 -3.57 12.99 -16.06
N ASN A 225 -3.14 11.77 -15.72
CA ASN A 225 -3.44 10.58 -16.52
C ASN A 225 -4.95 10.34 -16.68
N PHE A 226 -5.73 10.54 -15.61
CA PHE A 226 -7.18 10.43 -15.67
C PHE A 226 -7.82 11.56 -16.46
N LYS A 227 -7.36 12.81 -16.33
CA LYS A 227 -7.82 13.94 -17.15
C LYS A 227 -7.56 13.70 -18.63
N GLN A 228 -6.37 13.20 -18.98
CA GLN A 228 -6.01 12.88 -20.35
C GLN A 228 -6.92 11.79 -20.94
N LYS A 229 -7.23 10.74 -20.15
CA LYS A 229 -8.02 9.59 -20.64
C LYS A 229 -9.53 9.78 -20.57
N PHE A 230 -10.03 10.45 -19.54
CA PHE A 230 -11.46 10.54 -19.16
C PHE A 230 -11.93 11.96 -18.90
N GLY A 231 -11.21 12.99 -19.34
CA GLY A 231 -11.54 14.40 -19.05
C GLY A 231 -12.91 14.86 -19.54
N LYS A 232 -13.52 14.16 -20.52
CA LYS A 232 -14.89 14.44 -20.98
C LYS A 232 -15.97 13.84 -20.06
N GLU A 233 -15.61 12.81 -19.30
CA GLU A 233 -16.50 12.10 -18.39
C GLU A 233 -16.43 12.61 -16.96
N ILE A 234 -15.23 13.01 -16.52
CA ILE A 234 -14.96 13.45 -15.15
C ILE A 234 -15.60 14.82 -14.91
N GLN A 235 -16.49 14.90 -13.93
CA GLN A 235 -17.11 16.17 -13.51
C GLN A 235 -16.17 17.00 -12.64
N ARG A 236 -15.47 16.34 -11.71
CA ARG A 236 -14.52 16.94 -10.77
C ARG A 236 -13.44 15.93 -10.40
N ILE A 237 -12.21 16.38 -10.30
CA ILE A 237 -11.08 15.54 -9.86
C ILE A 237 -10.25 16.27 -8.81
N GLU A 238 -9.99 15.59 -7.70
CA GLU A 238 -9.20 16.11 -6.58
C GLU A 238 -8.07 15.14 -6.22
N VAL A 239 -6.98 15.67 -5.68
CA VAL A 239 -5.87 14.86 -5.19
C VAL A 239 -5.91 14.84 -3.66
N ILE A 240 -6.20 13.66 -3.11
CA ILE A 240 -6.10 13.37 -1.68
C ILE A 240 -5.06 12.28 -1.53
N HIS A 241 -3.83 12.70 -1.22
CA HIS A 241 -2.66 11.83 -1.16
C HIS A 241 -2.87 10.60 -0.25
N ASN A 242 -2.04 9.59 -0.46
CA ASN A 242 -1.77 8.64 0.61
C ASN A 242 -0.90 9.31 1.68
N GLY A 243 -0.77 8.66 2.83
CA GLY A 243 -0.15 9.28 3.98
C GLY A 243 0.03 8.32 5.13
N PHE A 244 0.55 8.87 6.22
CA PHE A 244 0.78 8.20 7.49
C PHE A 244 0.03 8.92 8.61
N ASP A 245 -0.13 8.22 9.72
CA ASP A 245 -0.70 8.77 10.93
C ASP A 245 0.44 8.95 11.94
N PRO A 246 0.80 10.19 12.34
CA PRO A 246 1.90 10.45 13.28
C PRO A 246 1.81 9.63 14.57
N GLU A 247 0.59 9.35 15.06
CA GLU A 247 0.37 8.56 16.28
C GLU A 247 0.90 7.13 16.16
N ASP A 248 0.93 6.56 14.95
CA ASP A 248 1.39 5.19 14.72
C ASP A 248 2.92 5.06 14.94
N TYR A 249 3.65 6.18 15.07
CA TYR A 249 5.13 6.23 15.12
C TYR A 249 5.70 6.83 16.42
N LYS A 250 4.87 7.26 17.37
CA LYS A 250 5.33 7.89 18.63
C LYS A 250 6.05 6.91 19.56
N ASP A 251 5.61 5.66 19.61
CA ASP A 251 6.07 4.65 20.57
C ASP A 251 6.95 3.55 19.93
N ILE A 252 7.74 3.90 18.91
CA ILE A 252 8.67 2.94 18.28
C ILE A 252 9.92 2.83 19.14
N ALA A 253 10.21 1.63 19.62
CA ALA A 253 11.44 1.34 20.37
C ALA A 253 12.69 1.56 19.48
N GLU A 254 13.73 2.14 20.07
CA GLU A 254 15.07 2.19 19.47
C GLU A 254 15.87 0.96 19.88
N SER A 255 16.63 0.38 18.95
CA SER A 255 17.64 -0.62 19.28
C SER A 255 18.94 0.06 19.72
N PRO A 256 19.77 -0.60 20.56
CA PRO A 256 21.10 -0.08 20.89
C PRO A 256 21.93 0.17 19.64
N GLU A 257 22.63 1.31 19.60
CA GLU A 257 23.56 1.65 18.53
C GLU A 257 24.80 0.73 18.58
N ASP A 258 25.22 0.21 17.42
CA ASP A 258 26.44 -0.59 17.27
C ASP A 258 27.64 0.24 16.77
N GLY A 259 27.44 1.55 16.57
CA GLY A 259 28.47 2.50 16.12
C GLY A 259 28.77 2.45 14.62
N LYS A 260 27.97 1.74 13.83
CA LYS A 260 28.11 1.68 12.36
C LYS A 260 27.17 2.65 11.65
N PHE A 261 27.57 3.08 10.46
CA PHE A 261 26.71 3.75 9.49
C PHE A 261 25.77 2.73 8.85
N THR A 262 24.53 2.72 9.33
CA THR A 262 23.52 1.74 8.97
C THR A 262 22.54 2.31 7.97
N LEU A 263 22.34 1.59 6.87
CA LEU A 263 21.29 1.86 5.90
C LEU A 263 20.24 0.75 5.93
N ALA A 264 18.96 1.11 5.95
CA ALA A 264 17.86 0.14 6.02
C ALA A 264 16.93 0.19 4.80
N TYR A 265 16.59 -0.98 4.26
CA TYR A 265 15.58 -1.18 3.23
C TYR A 265 14.56 -2.23 3.66
N PRO A 266 13.33 -1.83 4.03
CA PRO A 266 12.18 -2.74 4.03
C PRO A 266 11.58 -2.86 2.62
N GLY A 267 11.42 -4.08 2.14
CA GLY A 267 10.66 -4.36 0.93
C GLY A 267 11.04 -5.63 0.20
N ILE A 268 10.54 -5.70 -1.04
CA ILE A 268 10.73 -6.82 -1.94
C ILE A 268 11.50 -6.32 -3.14
N PHE A 269 12.58 -7.01 -3.47
CA PHE A 269 13.30 -6.85 -4.73
C PHE A 269 12.79 -7.83 -5.78
N TYR A 270 12.94 -7.41 -7.03
CA TYR A 270 12.67 -8.16 -8.25
C TYR A 270 13.54 -7.59 -9.36
N LYS A 271 13.43 -8.09 -10.59
CA LYS A 271 14.41 -7.80 -11.65
C LYS A 271 14.64 -6.30 -11.87
N GLU A 272 13.57 -5.51 -11.98
CA GLU A 272 13.59 -4.06 -12.25
C GLU A 272 13.77 -3.21 -10.98
N ARG A 273 13.79 -3.82 -9.79
CA ARG A 273 14.03 -3.14 -8.51
C ARG A 273 15.04 -3.92 -7.69
N ASN A 274 16.29 -3.48 -7.68
CA ASN A 274 17.39 -4.21 -7.09
C ASN A 274 18.49 -3.27 -6.54
N PRO A 275 19.34 -3.74 -5.62
CA PRO A 275 20.39 -2.94 -5.00
C PRO A 275 21.75 -3.05 -5.70
N ARG A 276 21.88 -3.72 -6.86
CA ARG A 276 23.20 -4.17 -7.35
C ARG A 276 24.17 -3.02 -7.64
N LEU A 277 23.73 -1.95 -8.27
CA LEU A 277 24.59 -0.79 -8.54
C LEU A 277 24.99 -0.04 -7.25
N LEU A 278 24.15 -0.10 -6.22
CA LEU A 278 24.51 0.41 -4.89
C LEU A 278 25.59 -0.46 -4.25
N LEU A 279 25.45 -1.79 -4.31
CA LEU A 279 26.47 -2.72 -3.79
C LEU A 279 27.81 -2.52 -4.50
N GLU A 280 27.81 -2.38 -5.83
CA GLU A 280 29.02 -2.08 -6.60
C GLU A 280 29.65 -0.73 -6.21
N ALA A 281 28.84 0.32 -6.02
CA ALA A 281 29.34 1.62 -5.57
C ALA A 281 29.96 1.56 -4.17
N VAL A 282 29.36 0.82 -3.25
CA VAL A 282 29.89 0.62 -1.88
C VAL A 282 31.20 -0.15 -1.91
N ALA A 283 31.29 -1.23 -2.70
CA ALA A 283 32.52 -2.00 -2.86
C ALA A 283 33.67 -1.12 -3.40
N GLU A 284 33.41 -0.32 -4.44
CA GLU A 284 34.43 0.60 -4.98
C GLU A 284 34.92 1.63 -3.96
N LEU A 285 34.02 2.20 -3.15
CA LEU A 285 34.41 3.16 -2.11
C LEU A 285 35.28 2.51 -1.01
N ILE A 286 35.02 1.24 -0.69
CA ILE A 286 35.84 0.47 0.26
C ILE A 286 37.23 0.21 -0.35
N GLU A 287 37.29 -0.21 -1.61
CA GLU A 287 38.55 -0.48 -2.33
C GLU A 287 39.41 0.78 -2.49
N GLU A 288 38.79 1.93 -2.73
CA GLU A 288 39.44 3.24 -2.82
C GLU A 288 39.89 3.80 -1.45
N GLY A 289 39.40 3.22 -0.35
CA GLY A 289 39.70 3.68 1.01
C GLY A 289 38.93 4.94 1.44
N GLU A 290 37.91 5.35 0.68
CA GLU A 290 37.05 6.51 0.96
C GLU A 290 36.08 6.23 2.13
N ILE A 291 35.70 4.96 2.31
CA ILE A 291 34.88 4.50 3.45
C ILE A 291 35.51 3.28 4.12
N LYS A 292 35.30 3.15 5.43
CA LYS A 292 35.81 2.01 6.19
C LYS A 292 34.80 0.87 6.25
N ARG A 293 35.21 -0.32 5.81
CA ARG A 293 34.38 -1.52 5.73
C ARG A 293 33.70 -1.90 7.06
N ASP A 294 34.43 -1.83 8.17
CA ASP A 294 33.95 -2.18 9.50
C ASP A 294 32.96 -1.16 10.09
N GLU A 295 32.84 0.02 9.49
CA GLU A 295 31.90 1.07 9.87
C GLU A 295 30.57 1.02 9.09
N ILE A 296 30.37 0.10 8.12
CA ILE A 296 29.17 0.08 7.27
C ILE A 296 28.27 -1.11 7.57
N LEU A 297 26.96 -0.91 7.52
CA LEU A 297 25.97 -2.00 7.52
C LEU A 297 24.76 -1.69 6.62
N LEU A 298 24.47 -2.57 5.67
CA LEU A 298 23.31 -2.50 4.78
C LEU A 298 22.29 -3.56 5.19
N ARG A 299 21.19 -3.15 5.80
CA ARG A 299 20.10 -4.04 6.26
C ARG A 299 18.98 -4.12 5.24
N PHE A 300 18.63 -5.34 4.85
CA PHE A 300 17.52 -5.62 3.95
C PHE A 300 16.49 -6.55 4.62
N ALA A 301 15.30 -6.02 4.90
CA ALA A 301 14.16 -6.84 5.34
C ALA A 301 13.14 -7.02 4.23
N GLY A 302 12.68 -8.25 4.09
CA GLY A 302 11.71 -8.72 3.13
C GLY A 302 12.33 -9.74 2.19
N VAL A 303 12.01 -9.62 0.90
CA VAL A 303 12.48 -10.57 -0.12
C VAL A 303 13.67 -9.95 -0.83
N PHE A 304 14.86 -10.43 -0.51
CA PHE A 304 16.11 -9.96 -1.11
C PHE A 304 16.31 -10.47 -2.54
N ASP A 305 15.99 -11.73 -2.78
CA ASP A 305 15.95 -12.34 -4.10
C ASP A 305 14.58 -13.00 -4.33
N TYR A 306 13.94 -12.71 -5.46
CA TYR A 306 12.66 -13.30 -5.81
C TYR A 306 12.86 -14.79 -6.22
N PRO A 307 11.96 -15.71 -5.87
CA PRO A 307 12.13 -17.12 -6.20
C PRO A 307 12.42 -17.36 -7.69
N GLY A 308 13.54 -18.05 -7.98
CA GLY A 308 14.02 -18.31 -9.33
C GLY A 308 15.09 -17.33 -9.85
N TYR A 309 15.58 -16.45 -8.97
CA TYR A 309 16.63 -15.48 -9.25
C TYR A 309 17.59 -15.39 -8.05
N SER A 310 18.87 -15.14 -8.27
CA SER A 310 19.90 -15.01 -7.22
C SER A 310 20.87 -13.86 -7.46
N ASP A 311 20.66 -13.00 -8.46
CA ASP A 311 21.71 -12.05 -8.84
C ASP A 311 22.04 -11.03 -7.72
N ASN A 312 21.16 -10.79 -6.74
CA ASN A 312 21.51 -9.89 -5.64
C ASN A 312 22.48 -10.57 -4.68
N ILE A 313 22.19 -11.79 -4.23
CA ILE A 313 23.12 -12.56 -3.39
C ILE A 313 24.42 -12.91 -4.14
N ASP A 314 24.34 -13.24 -5.43
CA ASP A 314 25.52 -13.48 -6.26
C ASP A 314 26.39 -12.22 -6.39
N CYS A 315 25.76 -11.03 -6.43
CA CYS A 315 26.48 -9.76 -6.41
C CYS A 315 27.19 -9.53 -5.07
N VAL A 316 26.55 -9.84 -3.94
CA VAL A 316 27.17 -9.76 -2.60
C VAL A 316 28.42 -10.63 -2.52
N HIS A 317 28.33 -11.89 -2.97
CA HIS A 317 29.46 -12.83 -2.96
C HIS A 317 30.58 -12.39 -3.90
N ARG A 318 30.24 -11.96 -5.12
CA ARG A 318 31.23 -11.50 -6.11
C ARG A 318 32.02 -10.29 -5.63
N LEU A 319 31.39 -9.40 -4.87
CA LEU A 319 32.00 -8.20 -4.31
C LEU A 319 32.61 -8.41 -2.92
N ASN A 320 32.52 -9.62 -2.36
CA ASN A 320 32.88 -9.94 -0.98
C ASN A 320 32.27 -8.92 0.00
N LEU A 321 30.94 -8.83 0.10
CA LEU A 321 30.24 -7.88 0.99
C LEU A 321 29.43 -8.57 2.11
N GLU A 322 29.72 -9.83 2.44
CA GLU A 322 28.95 -10.63 3.40
C GLU A 322 28.97 -10.08 4.84
N ASP A 323 30.01 -9.33 5.22
CA ASP A 323 30.15 -8.65 6.51
C ASP A 323 29.55 -7.23 6.50
N VAL A 324 29.19 -6.71 5.33
CA VAL A 324 28.59 -5.38 5.12
C VAL A 324 27.07 -5.50 4.88
N VAL A 325 26.58 -6.64 4.37
CA VAL A 325 25.18 -6.84 4.00
C VAL A 325 24.49 -7.82 4.96
N GLU A 326 23.40 -7.36 5.58
CA GLU A 326 22.55 -8.17 6.45
C GLU A 326 21.18 -8.40 5.79
N ILE A 327 20.87 -9.67 5.52
CA ILE A 327 19.59 -10.10 4.92
C ILE A 327 18.71 -10.69 6.03
N MET A 328 17.65 -9.98 6.39
CA MET A 328 16.84 -10.29 7.57
C MET A 328 15.59 -11.13 7.26
N GLY A 329 15.28 -11.35 5.98
CA GLY A 329 14.04 -12.00 5.56
C GLY A 329 12.79 -11.18 5.91
N ASN A 330 11.61 -11.80 5.88
CA ASN A 330 10.35 -11.11 6.17
C ASN A 330 10.22 -10.81 7.67
N LEU A 331 10.12 -9.53 8.02
CA LEU A 331 9.89 -9.08 9.39
C LEU A 331 8.41 -8.69 9.62
N PRO A 332 7.87 -8.93 10.83
CA PRO A 332 6.67 -8.26 11.30
C PRO A 332 6.81 -6.74 11.18
N HIS A 333 5.71 -6.05 10.87
CA HIS A 333 5.76 -4.60 10.59
C HIS A 333 6.38 -3.79 11.74
N LYS A 334 6.06 -4.12 13.00
CA LYS A 334 6.65 -3.45 14.18
C LYS A 334 8.18 -3.62 14.26
N GLU A 335 8.70 -4.79 13.93
CA GLU A 335 10.15 -5.03 13.92
C GLU A 335 10.83 -4.29 12.76
N ALA A 336 10.17 -4.19 11.61
CA ALA A 336 10.63 -3.36 10.50
C ALA A 336 10.68 -1.86 10.88
N LEU A 337 9.70 -1.36 11.64
CA LEU A 337 9.72 0.01 12.18
C LEU A 337 10.91 0.24 13.11
N VAL A 338 11.18 -0.70 14.02
CA VAL A 338 12.34 -0.65 14.93
C VAL A 338 13.66 -0.64 14.15
N MET A 339 13.80 -1.49 13.13
CA MET A 339 14.98 -1.50 12.28
C MET A 339 15.16 -0.17 11.53
N MET A 340 14.09 0.37 10.93
CA MET A 340 14.14 1.67 10.27
C MET A 340 14.54 2.78 11.24
N LYS A 341 13.96 2.79 12.45
CA LYS A 341 14.27 3.78 13.48
C LYS A 341 15.72 3.70 13.96
N SER A 342 16.31 2.50 13.93
CA SER A 342 17.69 2.25 14.36
C SER A 342 18.73 2.44 13.25
N ALA A 343 18.32 2.80 12.03
CA ALA A 343 19.23 3.09 10.92
C ALA A 343 19.60 4.58 10.88
N ASP A 344 20.73 4.93 10.26
CA ASP A 344 21.12 6.32 10.00
C ASP A 344 20.49 6.86 8.71
N VAL A 345 20.25 5.97 7.74
CA VAL A 345 19.68 6.32 6.43
C VAL A 345 18.67 5.27 5.99
N LEU A 346 17.57 5.74 5.39
CA LEU A 346 16.55 4.88 4.81
C LEU A 346 16.73 4.81 3.30
N MET A 347 16.80 3.58 2.77
CA MET A 347 16.97 3.37 1.33
C MET A 347 15.60 3.30 0.64
N LEU A 348 15.39 4.14 -0.37
CA LEU A 348 14.23 4.07 -1.27
C LEU A 348 14.70 3.63 -2.65
N ILE A 349 14.67 2.33 -2.90
CA ILE A 349 14.99 1.75 -4.22
C ILE A 349 13.68 1.53 -4.99
N GLY A 350 13.52 2.33 -6.05
CA GLY A 350 12.37 2.37 -6.95
C GLY A 350 12.45 1.36 -8.08
N ASP A 351 11.33 1.23 -8.80
CA ASP A 351 11.26 0.44 -10.05
C ASP A 351 11.83 1.27 -11.21
N THR A 352 12.60 0.64 -12.11
CA THR A 352 13.16 1.31 -13.30
C THR A 352 12.27 1.19 -14.55
N ALA A 353 11.09 0.57 -14.44
CA ALA A 353 10.17 0.41 -15.56
C ALA A 353 9.60 1.77 -16.01
N PRO A 354 9.35 1.97 -17.33
CA PRO A 354 8.74 3.18 -17.85
C PRO A 354 7.40 3.50 -17.17
N GLY A 355 7.19 4.76 -16.81
CA GLY A 355 5.96 5.22 -16.18
C GLY A 355 5.84 4.91 -14.68
N SER A 356 6.83 4.27 -14.05
CA SER A 356 6.84 4.04 -12.60
C SER A 356 6.91 5.33 -11.77
N GLY A 357 7.39 6.43 -12.35
CA GLY A 357 7.52 7.74 -11.69
C GLY A 357 6.21 8.36 -11.18
N VAL A 358 5.04 7.95 -11.69
CA VAL A 358 3.75 8.48 -11.18
C VAL A 358 3.27 7.80 -9.89
N TYR A 359 3.96 6.75 -9.45
CA TYR A 359 3.64 6.02 -8.22
C TYR A 359 4.45 6.57 -7.03
N ILE A 360 3.82 6.57 -5.85
CA ILE A 360 4.50 6.84 -4.59
C ILE A 360 4.49 5.54 -3.77
N PRO A 361 5.66 4.91 -3.52
CA PRO A 361 5.75 3.74 -2.66
C PRO A 361 5.27 4.05 -1.24
N GLY A 362 4.47 3.15 -0.64
CA GLY A 362 3.94 3.34 0.71
C GLY A 362 5.00 3.64 1.77
N LYS A 363 6.19 3.02 1.65
CA LYS A 363 7.33 3.22 2.55
C LYS A 363 7.84 4.66 2.62
N LEU A 364 7.63 5.47 1.56
CA LEU A 364 8.04 6.87 1.60
C LEU A 364 7.31 7.64 2.72
N TYR A 365 6.03 7.33 2.95
CA TYR A 365 5.26 7.94 4.04
C TYR A 365 5.75 7.47 5.41
N GLU A 366 6.16 6.20 5.54
CA GLU A 366 6.75 5.69 6.78
C GLU A 366 8.12 6.34 7.03
N TYR A 367 8.92 6.54 5.97
CA TYR A 367 10.23 7.18 6.08
C TYR A 367 10.11 8.64 6.53
N MET A 368 9.08 9.37 6.06
CA MET A 368 8.75 10.70 6.57
C MET A 368 8.47 10.66 8.08
N ALA A 369 7.70 9.67 8.55
CA ALA A 369 7.36 9.54 9.96
C ALA A 369 8.56 9.14 10.84
N ILE A 370 9.41 8.25 10.34
CA ILE A 370 10.66 7.84 11.02
C ILE A 370 11.64 9.01 11.08
N GLY A 371 11.71 9.80 10.01
CA GLY A 371 12.43 11.06 9.94
C GLY A 371 13.93 10.96 9.62
N HIS A 372 14.44 9.77 9.31
CA HIS A 372 15.83 9.62 8.88
C HIS A 372 16.04 10.05 7.43
N PRO A 373 17.22 10.60 7.07
CA PRO A 373 17.53 10.94 5.69
C PRO A 373 17.31 9.77 4.73
N ILE A 374 16.78 10.07 3.55
CA ILE A 374 16.47 9.07 2.53
C ILE A 374 17.57 9.06 1.46
N LEU A 375 18.13 7.89 1.15
CA LEU A 375 18.87 7.67 -0.10
C LEU A 375 17.91 7.05 -1.12
N ALA A 376 17.42 7.86 -2.05
CA ALA A 376 16.45 7.44 -3.05
C ALA A 376 17.13 7.14 -4.39
N LEU A 377 17.12 5.86 -4.76
CA LEU A 377 17.48 5.35 -6.08
C LEU A 377 16.18 5.20 -6.87
N SER A 378 15.73 6.25 -7.54
CA SER A 378 14.42 6.25 -8.20
C SER A 378 14.44 7.06 -9.49
N VAL A 379 13.71 6.60 -10.49
CA VAL A 379 13.43 7.40 -11.68
C VAL A 379 12.68 8.68 -11.29
N GLU A 380 12.85 9.73 -12.09
CA GLU A 380 12.21 11.03 -11.86
C GLU A 380 10.68 10.91 -11.85
N GLY A 381 10.02 11.50 -10.84
CA GLY A 381 8.60 11.30 -10.61
C GLY A 381 8.06 11.95 -9.34
N GLU A 382 6.91 11.48 -8.86
CA GLU A 382 6.24 11.98 -7.65
C GLU A 382 7.14 11.81 -6.42
N SER A 383 7.74 10.63 -6.24
CA SER A 383 8.60 10.34 -5.08
C SER A 383 9.84 11.24 -5.04
N THR A 384 10.51 11.46 -6.17
CA THR A 384 11.70 12.32 -6.24
C THR A 384 11.35 13.78 -6.01
N LYS A 385 10.23 14.27 -6.58
CA LYS A 385 9.72 15.63 -6.34
C LYS A 385 9.43 15.86 -4.86
N ILE A 386 8.81 14.90 -4.19
CA ILE A 386 8.52 14.97 -2.75
C ILE A 386 9.81 15.06 -1.94
N ILE A 387 10.75 14.14 -2.18
CA ILE A 387 12.01 14.10 -1.41
C ILE A 387 12.79 15.41 -1.56
N ARG A 388 12.88 15.96 -2.77
CA ARG A 388 13.55 17.24 -3.01
C ARG A 388 12.80 18.42 -2.42
N LYS A 389 11.47 18.50 -2.64
CA LYS A 389 10.63 19.62 -2.17
C LYS A 389 10.67 19.77 -0.65
N PHE A 390 10.70 18.65 0.07
CA PHE A 390 10.64 18.64 1.53
C PHE A 390 12.00 18.37 2.20
N GLU A 391 13.08 18.32 1.41
CA GLU A 391 14.46 18.12 1.87
C GLU A 391 14.63 16.83 2.71
N LEU A 392 14.00 15.75 2.26
CA LEU A 392 13.97 14.48 2.99
C LEU A 392 15.23 13.63 2.80
N GLY A 393 16.09 13.98 1.84
CA GLY A 393 17.30 13.21 1.56
C GLY A 393 17.86 13.46 0.16
N GLN A 394 18.67 12.51 -0.32
CA GLN A 394 19.29 12.56 -1.64
C GLN A 394 18.52 11.71 -2.65
N VAL A 395 18.37 12.23 -3.87
CA VAL A 395 17.77 11.53 -5.00
C VAL A 395 18.83 11.34 -6.06
N VAL A 396 18.99 10.11 -6.54
CA VAL A 396 19.90 9.73 -7.62
C VAL A 396 19.19 8.84 -8.63
N ASP A 397 19.63 8.91 -9.88
CA ASP A 397 19.19 7.97 -10.91
C ASP A 397 19.62 6.54 -10.53
N PRO A 398 18.68 5.57 -10.44
CA PRO A 398 19.00 4.19 -10.06
C PRO A 398 19.93 3.48 -11.05
N LEU A 399 20.13 4.01 -12.25
CA LEU A 399 21.02 3.47 -13.28
C LEU A 399 22.38 4.19 -13.35
N ASN A 400 22.59 5.24 -12.55
CA ASN A 400 23.83 6.02 -12.56
C ASN A 400 24.72 5.70 -11.34
N LYS A 401 25.60 4.70 -11.48
CA LYS A 401 26.51 4.27 -10.40
C LYS A 401 27.38 5.40 -9.85
N ALA A 402 27.86 6.32 -10.69
CA ALA A 402 28.71 7.43 -10.24
C ALA A 402 27.95 8.40 -9.33
N GLU A 403 26.67 8.66 -9.61
CA GLU A 403 25.81 9.44 -8.72
C GLU A 403 25.53 8.72 -7.42
N ILE A 404 25.23 7.42 -7.48
CA ILE A 404 25.00 6.59 -6.30
C ILE A 404 26.21 6.63 -5.36
N LYS A 405 27.41 6.43 -5.91
CA LYS A 405 28.68 6.47 -5.19
C LYS A 405 28.90 7.81 -4.47
N ARG A 406 28.74 8.93 -5.19
CA ARG A 406 28.88 10.28 -4.62
C ARG A 406 27.85 10.55 -3.53
N ALA A 407 26.60 10.15 -3.73
CA ALA A 407 25.54 10.35 -2.76
C ALA A 407 25.79 9.54 -1.48
N PHE A 408 26.17 8.27 -1.62
CA PHE A 408 26.54 7.42 -0.49
C PHE A 408 27.71 8.02 0.31
N LEU A 409 28.80 8.40 -0.36
CA LEU A 409 29.97 9.01 0.28
C LEU A 409 29.59 10.29 1.03
N THR A 410 28.79 11.16 0.41
CA THR A 410 28.32 12.40 1.05
C THR A 410 27.55 12.11 2.35
N MET A 411 26.66 11.11 2.35
CA MET A 411 25.89 10.76 3.54
C MET A 411 26.76 10.10 4.62
N TYR A 412 27.73 9.26 4.23
CA TYR A 412 28.71 8.68 5.15
C TYR A 412 29.57 9.75 5.82
N GLU A 413 30.10 10.72 5.06
CA GLU A 413 30.87 11.83 5.61
C GLU A 413 30.05 12.72 6.57
N GLN A 414 28.76 12.94 6.26
CA GLN A 414 27.83 13.65 7.14
C GLN A 414 27.64 12.89 8.45
N TRP A 415 27.44 11.57 8.39
CA TRP A 415 27.35 10.72 9.56
C TRP A 415 28.63 10.76 10.40
N LYS A 416 29.82 10.70 9.80
CA LYS A 416 31.11 10.83 10.53
C LYS A 416 31.21 12.15 11.31
N LYS A 417 30.69 13.25 10.74
CA LYS A 417 30.70 14.58 11.36
C LYS A 417 29.67 14.71 12.48
N ASN A 418 28.48 14.15 12.29
CA ASN A 418 27.41 14.18 13.28
C ASN A 418 26.60 12.87 13.26
N PRO A 419 27.02 11.86 14.04
CA PRO A 419 26.30 10.58 14.12
C PRO A 419 24.90 10.69 14.75
N LYS A 420 24.55 11.84 15.34
CA LYS A 420 23.32 12.02 16.12
C LYS A 420 22.35 13.00 15.45
N GLN A 421 21.65 12.56 14.40
CA GLN A 421 20.48 13.30 13.87
C GLN A 421 19.19 13.00 14.68
N LYS A 422 19.27 12.89 16.01
CA LYS A 422 18.16 12.40 16.85
C LYS A 422 16.92 13.30 16.86
N ASP A 423 17.05 14.58 16.53
CA ASP A 423 15.92 15.54 16.54
C ASP A 423 15.08 15.53 15.26
N ARG A 424 15.54 14.87 14.18
CA ARG A 424 14.88 14.95 12.87
C ARG A 424 13.51 14.26 12.85
N ALA A 425 13.34 13.19 13.62
CA ALA A 425 12.05 12.50 13.73
C ALA A 425 10.97 13.38 14.37
N ALA A 426 11.28 14.00 15.51
CA ALA A 426 10.35 14.91 16.18
C ALA A 426 10.02 16.11 15.30
N GLU A 427 11.03 16.63 14.57
CA GLU A 427 10.82 17.69 13.58
C GLU A 427 9.88 17.26 12.44
N MET A 428 10.08 16.07 11.87
CA MET A 428 9.21 15.58 10.77
C MET A 428 7.78 15.35 11.23
N LEU A 429 7.57 14.78 12.43
CA LEU A 429 6.23 14.61 13.00
C LEU A 429 5.55 15.98 13.19
N ARG A 430 6.26 16.98 13.73
CA ARG A 430 5.74 18.36 13.85
C ARG A 430 5.40 18.98 12.49
N ARG A 431 6.26 18.79 11.47
CA ARG A 431 5.98 19.23 10.09
C ARG A 431 4.75 18.54 9.50
N ALA A 432 4.47 17.30 9.88
CA ALA A 432 3.28 16.55 9.46
C ALA A 432 2.02 16.90 10.26
N GLU A 433 2.14 17.37 11.51
CA GLU A 433 0.99 17.83 12.29
C GLU A 433 0.58 19.26 11.90
N GLU A 434 1.54 20.17 11.75
CA GLU A 434 1.26 21.62 11.64
C GLU A 434 1.97 22.31 10.47
N GLY A 435 2.87 21.62 9.78
CA GLY A 435 3.75 22.21 8.78
C GLY A 435 3.44 21.82 7.33
N ASP A 436 4.49 21.83 6.52
CA ASP A 436 4.46 21.61 5.08
C ASP A 436 4.23 20.14 4.67
N LEU A 437 4.49 19.18 5.57
CA LEU A 437 4.20 17.76 5.37
C LEU A 437 2.77 17.37 5.75
N SER A 438 1.97 18.31 6.29
CA SER A 438 0.62 18.04 6.79
C SER A 438 -0.34 17.47 5.74
N ILE A 439 -0.09 17.70 4.45
CA ILE A 439 -0.83 17.09 3.34
C ILE A 439 -0.72 15.54 3.31
N TYR A 440 0.30 14.97 3.95
CA TYR A 440 0.50 13.53 4.09
C TYR A 440 0.00 12.96 5.43
N ASN A 441 -0.59 13.81 6.28
CA ASN A 441 -1.22 13.38 7.53
C ASN A 441 -2.64 12.88 7.25
N ARG A 442 -2.96 11.67 7.75
CA ARG A 442 -4.26 11.04 7.59
C ARG A 442 -5.44 11.87 8.13
N GLN A 443 -5.23 12.63 9.21
CA GLN A 443 -6.26 13.50 9.76
C GLN A 443 -6.59 14.67 8.82
N VAL A 444 -5.57 15.28 8.21
CA VAL A 444 -5.73 16.35 7.23
C VAL A 444 -6.40 15.83 5.97
N GLN A 445 -6.02 14.65 5.49
CA GLN A 445 -6.65 14.01 4.32
C GLN A 445 -8.14 13.72 4.54
N ALA A 446 -8.51 13.27 5.74
CA ALA A 446 -9.92 13.09 6.10
C ALA A 446 -10.68 14.42 6.15
N ARG A 447 -10.04 15.50 6.62
CA ARG A 447 -10.61 16.85 6.59
C ARG A 447 -10.85 17.33 5.16
N MET A 448 -9.87 17.18 4.27
CA MET A 448 -10.01 17.51 2.85
C MET A 448 -11.16 16.75 2.19
N LEU A 449 -11.33 15.47 2.52
CA LEU A 449 -12.47 14.68 2.05
C LEU A 449 -13.80 15.20 2.64
N GLY A 450 -13.81 15.57 3.92
CA GLY A 450 -14.98 16.18 4.57
C GLY A 450 -15.41 17.50 3.91
N GLU A 451 -14.44 18.36 3.59
CA GLU A 451 -14.65 19.62 2.88
C GLU A 451 -15.20 19.39 1.47
N LEU A 452 -14.60 18.46 0.71
CA LEU A 452 -15.10 18.07 -0.61
C LEU A 452 -16.55 17.56 -0.55
N MET A 453 -16.90 16.76 0.46
CA MET A 453 -18.28 16.31 0.67
C MET A 453 -19.22 17.49 0.98
N ASP A 454 -18.84 18.38 1.88
CA ASP A 454 -19.64 19.56 2.26
C ASP A 454 -19.87 20.49 1.04
N GLU A 455 -18.86 20.70 0.20
CA GLU A 455 -18.96 21.47 -1.06
C GLU A 455 -19.95 20.84 -2.04
N LEU A 456 -19.83 19.54 -2.30
CA LEU A 456 -20.71 18.83 -3.24
C LEU A 456 -22.17 18.79 -2.75
N LEU A 457 -22.39 18.73 -1.44
CA LEU A 457 -23.72 18.79 -0.85
C LEU A 457 -24.33 20.19 -0.90
N THR A 458 -23.50 21.22 -0.82
CA THR A 458 -23.94 22.62 -0.93
C THR A 458 -24.29 22.98 -2.37
N ALA A 459 -23.50 22.55 -3.35
CA ALA A 459 -23.74 22.82 -4.78
C ALA A 459 -25.01 22.17 -5.35
N LYS A 460 -25.60 21.19 -4.66
CA LYS A 460 -26.84 20.51 -5.05
C LYS A 460 -28.12 21.11 -4.44
N ARG A 461 -27.98 22.01 -3.48
CA ARG A 461 -29.10 22.79 -2.91
C ARG A 461 -29.34 24.01 -3.76
#